data_AF-A0A9E4LBD2-F1
#
_entry.id   AF-A0A9E4LBD2-F1
#
_cell.length_a   1.000
_cell.length_b   1.000
_cell.length_c   1.000
_cell.angle_alpha   90.00
_cell.angle_beta   90.00
_cell.angle_gamma   90.00
#
_symmetry.space_group_name_H-M   'P 1'
#
loop_
_entity.id
_entity.type
_entity.pdbx_description
1 polymer ?
#
loop_
_entity_poly.entity_id
_entity_poly.type
_entity_poly.pdbx_seq_one_letter_code
_entity_poly.pdbx_strand_id
1 'polypeptide(L)'
;MLDVRERLGDKVGSFTTTSNLRLAPEAPGGAANLLPPVTLDSNLTFLGYEPGDDRIYQEGEAFTSVTWWRVDGPLQEDLRLFTHVMPDPAVITSQSDRISVLPSSLRPRDIFIQVTYVNLPEATPAGNYLVSTGAYRQGDKQRLAILIDGEARGTRLFLSDSAFTVGAGDG
;
A
#
# COMPACT_ATOMS: atom_id res chain seq x y z
N MET A 1 1.13 -37.85 11.61
CA MET A 1 0.80 -36.60 12.33
C MET A 1 0.98 -35.49 11.32
N LEU A 2 -0.10 -34.85 10.87
CA LEU A 2 -0.04 -33.86 9.78
C LEU A 2 0.74 -32.64 10.29
N ASP A 3 1.85 -32.27 9.65
CA ASP A 3 2.63 -31.09 10.03
C ASP A 3 1.89 -29.82 9.61
N VAL A 4 0.90 -29.49 10.43
CA VAL A 4 0.06 -28.30 10.27
C VAL A 4 0.90 -27.03 10.40
N ARG A 5 2.04 -27.07 11.11
CA ARG A 5 2.92 -25.91 11.29
C ARG A 5 3.72 -25.60 10.04
N GLU A 6 4.26 -26.60 9.37
CA GLU A 6 5.02 -26.40 8.13
C GLU A 6 4.09 -25.95 6.98
N ARG A 7 2.91 -26.57 6.86
CA ARG A 7 1.87 -26.12 5.91
C ARG A 7 1.27 -24.75 6.23
N LEU A 8 1.16 -24.37 7.50
CA LEU A 8 0.85 -22.99 7.86
C LEU A 8 2.05 -22.08 7.55
N GLY A 9 3.28 -22.49 7.85
CA GLY A 9 4.50 -21.73 7.59
C GLY A 9 4.72 -21.41 6.12
N ASP A 10 4.48 -22.36 5.21
CA ASP A 10 4.59 -22.16 3.76
C ASP A 10 3.45 -21.28 3.22
N LYS A 11 2.23 -21.49 3.75
CA LYS A 11 1.01 -20.81 3.29
C LYS A 11 0.83 -19.44 3.94
N VAL A 12 1.47 -19.19 5.07
CA VAL A 12 1.60 -17.90 5.74
C VAL A 12 2.84 -17.20 5.20
N GLY A 13 3.96 -17.90 4.99
CA GLY A 13 5.21 -17.41 4.40
C GLY A 13 5.05 -16.80 3.00
N SER A 14 4.10 -17.30 2.21
CA SER A 14 3.73 -16.71 0.91
C SER A 14 2.93 -15.40 1.02
N PHE A 15 2.37 -15.07 2.19
CA PHE A 15 1.59 -13.85 2.46
C PHE A 15 2.20 -12.94 3.54
N THR A 16 3.11 -13.46 4.38
CA THR A 16 3.89 -12.69 5.35
C THR A 16 5.11 -12.21 4.65
N THR A 17 4.96 -11.10 3.95
CA THR A 17 6.13 -10.30 3.73
C THR A 17 6.64 -9.79 5.08
N THR A 18 7.94 -9.85 5.31
CA THR A 18 8.61 -9.10 6.38
C THR A 18 8.82 -7.64 5.97
N SER A 19 8.19 -7.18 4.88
CA SER A 19 8.38 -5.84 4.37
C SER A 19 8.04 -4.79 5.42
N ASN A 20 8.96 -3.85 5.61
CA ASN A 20 8.82 -2.83 6.63
C ASN A 20 7.78 -1.81 6.19
N LEU A 21 6.89 -1.46 7.12
CA LEU A 21 5.94 -0.37 6.96
C LEU A 21 6.32 0.79 7.87
N ARG A 22 5.94 1.99 7.47
CA ARG A 22 6.08 3.17 8.35
C ARG A 22 4.79 3.98 8.34
N LEU A 23 4.38 4.42 9.53
CA LEU A 23 3.31 5.42 9.65
C LEU A 23 3.78 6.77 9.10
N ALA A 24 2.82 7.52 8.56
CA ALA A 24 3.09 8.85 8.06
C ALA A 24 3.65 9.77 9.16
N PRO A 25 4.57 10.70 8.86
CA PRO A 25 5.12 11.63 9.84
C PRO A 25 4.07 12.44 10.60
N GLU A 26 2.96 12.75 9.94
CA GLU A 26 1.81 13.48 10.47
C GLU A 26 0.82 12.62 11.27
N ALA A 27 1.06 11.31 11.40
CA ALA A 27 0.18 10.45 12.18
C ALA A 27 0.13 10.90 13.66
N PRO A 28 -1.03 10.76 14.34
CA PRO A 28 -1.08 10.94 15.79
C PRO A 28 0.01 10.11 16.49
N GLY A 29 0.74 10.71 17.43
CA GLY A 29 1.88 10.06 18.09
C GLY A 29 3.15 9.93 17.22
N GLY A 30 3.16 10.51 16.02
CA GLY A 30 4.30 10.56 15.10
C GLY A 30 4.53 9.27 14.30
N ALA A 31 5.59 9.31 13.48
CA ALA A 31 6.01 8.17 12.69
C ALA A 31 6.45 7.00 13.57
N ALA A 32 6.07 5.79 13.18
CA ALA A 32 6.49 4.54 13.79
C ALA A 32 6.67 3.46 12.73
N ASN A 33 7.57 2.52 12.97
CA ASN A 33 7.70 1.33 12.12
C ASN A 33 6.63 0.31 12.52
N LEU A 34 6.07 -0.34 11.52
CA LEU A 34 5.05 -1.37 11.67
C LEU A 34 5.44 -2.58 10.82
N LEU A 35 4.86 -3.72 11.18
CA LEU A 35 4.86 -4.91 10.37
C LEU A 35 3.41 -5.28 10.03
N PRO A 36 3.16 -5.85 8.85
CA PRO A 36 1.85 -6.43 8.57
C PRO A 36 1.56 -7.65 9.48
N PRO A 37 0.27 -8.00 9.66
CA PRO A 37 -0.90 -7.33 9.10
C PRO A 37 -1.21 -6.00 9.81
N VAL A 38 -1.71 -5.01 9.06
CA VAL A 38 -2.17 -3.73 9.61
C VAL A 38 -3.64 -3.54 9.29
N THR A 39 -4.46 -3.42 10.33
CA THR A 39 -5.90 -3.21 10.20
C THR A 39 -6.18 -1.74 9.85
N LEU A 40 -7.05 -1.54 8.88
CA LEU A 40 -7.72 -0.26 8.64
C LEU A 40 -9.16 -0.37 9.15
N ASP A 41 -9.81 0.78 9.35
CA ASP A 41 -11.25 0.77 9.58
C ASP A 41 -12.02 0.18 8.38
N SER A 42 -13.34 0.09 8.49
CA SER A 42 -14.20 -0.37 7.39
C SER A 42 -13.87 -1.78 6.87
N ASN A 43 -13.45 -2.68 7.79
CA ASN A 43 -13.25 -4.11 7.55
C ASN A 43 -12.16 -4.47 6.52
N LEU A 44 -11.13 -3.64 6.38
CA LEU A 44 -10.04 -3.88 5.44
C LEU A 44 -8.72 -4.05 6.21
N THR A 45 -7.97 -5.10 5.91
CA THR A 45 -6.64 -5.31 6.49
C THR A 45 -5.58 -5.36 5.40
N PHE A 46 -4.52 -4.57 5.56
CA PHE A 46 -3.33 -4.63 4.74
C PHE A 46 -2.46 -5.82 5.18
N LEU A 47 -2.11 -6.69 4.24
CA LEU A 47 -1.31 -7.89 4.51
C LEU A 47 0.16 -7.74 4.10
N GLY A 48 0.48 -6.84 3.17
CA GLY A 48 1.84 -6.69 2.66
C GLY A 48 1.92 -6.09 1.27
N TYR A 49 3.14 -6.04 0.75
CA TYR A 49 3.46 -5.57 -0.59
C TYR A 49 4.72 -6.25 -1.15
N GLU A 50 4.85 -6.30 -2.47
CA GLU A 50 6.09 -6.70 -3.14
C GLU A 50 7.12 -5.58 -3.00
N PRO A 51 8.32 -5.86 -2.45
CA PRO A 51 9.41 -4.89 -2.46
C PRO A 51 9.68 -4.35 -3.86
N GLY A 52 10.15 -3.11 -3.93
CA GLY A 52 10.66 -2.53 -5.16
C GLY A 52 11.92 -3.26 -5.62
N ASP A 53 12.26 -3.06 -6.88
CA ASP A 53 13.54 -3.45 -7.45
C ASP A 53 14.56 -2.30 -7.31
N ASP A 54 15.86 -2.64 -7.31
CA ASP A 54 16.95 -1.66 -7.30
C ASP A 54 17.13 -0.94 -8.67
N ARG A 55 16.08 -0.91 -9.51
CA ARG A 55 16.17 -0.28 -10.83
C ARG A 55 16.04 1.23 -10.72
N ILE A 56 16.69 1.91 -11.65
CA ILE A 56 16.54 3.34 -11.87
C ILE A 56 15.45 3.53 -12.93
N TYR A 57 14.38 4.20 -12.54
CA TYR A 57 13.25 4.51 -13.41
C TYR A 57 13.57 5.72 -14.30
N GLN A 58 13.03 5.72 -15.52
CA GLN A 58 13.08 6.88 -16.41
C GLN A 58 11.81 7.71 -16.31
N GLU A 59 11.88 8.98 -16.73
CA GLU A 59 10.69 9.82 -16.89
C GLU A 59 9.70 9.19 -17.87
N GLY A 60 8.40 9.35 -17.62
CA GLY A 60 7.35 8.71 -18.43
C GLY A 60 7.12 7.21 -18.17
N GLU A 61 8.00 6.52 -17.43
CA GLU A 61 7.81 5.10 -17.09
C GLU A 61 6.67 4.89 -16.07
N ALA A 62 6.16 3.66 -16.02
CA ALA A 62 5.20 3.23 -15.02
C ALA A 62 5.89 2.50 -13.85
N PHE A 63 5.74 3.05 -12.65
CA PHE A 63 6.03 2.33 -11.41
C PHE A 63 4.92 1.32 -11.11
N THR A 64 5.29 0.08 -10.77
CA THR A 64 4.32 -0.97 -10.43
C THR A 64 4.39 -1.25 -8.92
N SER A 65 3.25 -1.12 -8.25
CA SER A 65 3.07 -1.47 -6.85
C SER A 65 2.12 -2.67 -6.74
N VAL A 66 2.55 -3.72 -6.07
CA VAL A 66 1.72 -4.90 -5.80
C VAL A 66 1.47 -4.97 -4.30
N THR A 67 0.20 -4.99 -3.90
CA THR A 67 -0.21 -5.03 -2.48
C THR A 67 -1.26 -6.12 -2.24
N TRP A 68 -1.23 -6.71 -1.04
CA TRP A 68 -2.19 -7.74 -0.62
C TRP A 68 -3.11 -7.20 0.48
N TRP A 69 -4.40 -7.49 0.33
CA TRP A 69 -5.44 -7.03 1.23
C TRP A 69 -6.37 -8.16 1.61
N ARG A 70 -6.81 -8.19 2.88
CA ARG A 70 -7.84 -9.10 3.38
C ARG A 70 -9.10 -8.33 3.72
N VAL A 71 -10.23 -8.93 3.37
CA VAL A 71 -11.55 -8.45 3.77
C VAL A 71 -11.95 -9.10 5.09
N ASP A 72 -12.27 -8.32 6.11
CA ASP A 72 -12.64 -8.83 7.44
C ASP A 72 -14.15 -8.74 7.70
N GLY A 73 -14.93 -8.21 6.75
CA GLY A 73 -16.34 -7.89 6.87
C GLY A 73 -16.87 -7.20 5.60
N PRO A 74 -18.15 -6.81 5.54
CA PRO A 74 -18.69 -6.11 4.37
C PRO A 74 -17.91 -4.83 4.04
N LEU A 75 -17.58 -4.65 2.76
CA LEU A 75 -16.94 -3.43 2.25
C LEU A 75 -17.97 -2.49 1.62
N GLN A 76 -17.69 -1.19 1.64
CA GLN A 76 -18.49 -0.20 0.93
C GLN A 76 -18.21 -0.28 -0.59
N GLU A 77 -19.25 -0.13 -1.41
CA GLU A 77 -19.14 -0.27 -2.88
C GLU A 77 -18.23 0.77 -3.53
N ASP A 78 -18.12 1.94 -2.90
CA ASP A 78 -17.33 3.06 -3.36
C ASP A 78 -15.92 3.10 -2.73
N LEU A 79 -15.48 2.00 -2.10
CA LEU A 79 -14.10 1.84 -1.64
C LEU A 79 -13.11 1.99 -2.80
N ARG A 80 -12.04 2.76 -2.58
CA ARG A 80 -10.91 2.92 -3.48
C ARG A 80 -9.61 2.73 -2.72
N LEU A 81 -8.63 2.14 -3.37
CA LEU A 81 -7.26 2.14 -2.90
C LEU A 81 -6.51 3.26 -3.62
N PHE A 82 -5.60 3.92 -2.92
CA PHE A 82 -4.68 4.86 -3.52
C PHE A 82 -3.24 4.37 -3.35
N THR A 83 -2.42 4.65 -4.35
CA THR A 83 -0.97 4.55 -4.27
C THR A 83 -0.39 5.90 -4.68
N HIS A 84 0.46 6.49 -3.84
CA HIS A 84 1.14 7.75 -4.13
C HIS A 84 2.64 7.51 -4.31
N VAL A 85 3.21 8.22 -5.27
CA VAL A 85 4.65 8.37 -5.52
C VAL A 85 5.05 9.81 -5.19
N MET A 86 6.06 9.97 -4.34
CA MET A 86 6.32 11.23 -3.64
C MET A 86 7.82 11.46 -3.40
N PRO A 87 8.42 12.62 -3.73
CA PRO A 87 9.84 12.90 -3.45
C PRO A 87 10.09 13.15 -1.96
N ASP A 88 9.06 13.59 -1.24
CA ASP A 88 9.04 13.76 0.20
C ASP A 88 7.65 13.38 0.75
N PRO A 89 7.47 13.17 2.06
CA PRO A 89 6.19 12.72 2.61
C PRO A 89 4.99 13.63 2.33
N ALA A 90 5.19 14.92 2.02
CA ALA A 90 4.12 15.91 1.87
C ALA A 90 3.70 16.16 0.41
N VAL A 91 4.56 15.90 -0.58
CA VAL A 91 4.32 16.24 -1.99
C VAL A 91 3.99 15.00 -2.82
N ILE A 92 2.84 14.97 -3.48
CA ILE A 92 2.47 13.90 -4.41
C ILE A 92 2.90 14.29 -5.83
N THR A 93 3.82 13.51 -6.41
CA THR A 93 4.22 13.66 -7.82
C THR A 93 3.27 12.93 -8.74
N SER A 94 2.87 11.71 -8.37
CA SER A 94 1.92 10.92 -9.13
C SER A 94 1.13 9.99 -8.22
N GLN A 95 -0.05 9.59 -8.66
CA GLN A 95 -0.91 8.69 -7.92
C GLN A 95 -1.79 7.85 -8.83
N SER A 96 -2.30 6.75 -8.28
CA SER A 96 -3.40 5.99 -8.86
C SER A 96 -4.45 5.70 -7.79
N ASP A 97 -5.71 5.98 -8.10
CA ASP A 97 -6.87 5.83 -7.23
C ASP A 97 -7.83 4.78 -7.80
N ARG A 98 -7.50 3.51 -7.63
CA ARG A 98 -8.24 2.39 -8.24
C ARG A 98 -8.31 1.21 -7.28
N ILE A 99 -9.31 0.36 -7.52
CA ILE A 99 -9.38 -0.97 -6.93
C ILE A 99 -9.58 -1.98 -8.07
N SER A 100 -8.82 -3.07 -8.06
CA SER A 100 -8.78 -4.09 -9.12
C SER A 100 -9.97 -5.04 -9.10
N VAL A 101 -10.81 -4.94 -8.06
CA VAL A 101 -11.91 -5.86 -7.76
C VAL A 101 -13.17 -5.06 -7.44
N LEU A 102 -14.34 -5.69 -7.61
CA LEU A 102 -15.62 -5.11 -7.19
C LEU A 102 -15.80 -5.35 -5.68
N PRO A 103 -15.83 -4.31 -4.81
CA PRO A 103 -15.91 -4.49 -3.35
C PRO A 103 -17.11 -5.34 -2.92
N SER A 104 -18.27 -5.15 -3.57
CA SER A 104 -19.51 -5.89 -3.28
C SER A 104 -19.46 -7.39 -3.59
N SER A 105 -18.46 -7.85 -4.36
CA SER A 105 -18.27 -9.27 -4.67
C SER A 105 -17.45 -10.02 -3.62
N LEU A 106 -16.72 -9.29 -2.76
CA LEU A 106 -15.82 -9.87 -1.77
C LEU A 106 -16.60 -10.29 -0.52
N ARG A 107 -16.14 -11.40 0.07
CA ARG A 107 -16.68 -11.96 1.30
C ARG A 107 -15.64 -11.86 2.42
N PRO A 108 -16.07 -11.92 3.70
CA PRO A 108 -15.14 -12.00 4.81
C PRO A 108 -14.16 -13.16 4.62
N ARG A 109 -12.88 -12.86 4.86
CA ARG A 109 -11.67 -13.69 4.65
C ARG A 109 -11.19 -13.82 3.21
N ASP A 110 -11.85 -13.19 2.24
CA ASP A 110 -11.26 -13.08 0.91
C ASP A 110 -9.98 -12.26 0.96
N ILE A 111 -8.99 -12.68 0.18
CA ILE A 111 -7.73 -11.97 -0.03
C ILE A 111 -7.68 -11.61 -1.50
N PHE A 112 -7.35 -10.35 -1.79
CA PHE A 112 -7.15 -9.91 -3.16
C PHE A 112 -5.80 -9.20 -3.32
N ILE A 113 -5.29 -9.26 -4.55
CA ILE A 113 -4.06 -8.60 -4.96
C ILE A 113 -4.44 -7.33 -5.72
N GLN A 114 -3.89 -6.20 -5.28
CA GLN A 114 -4.00 -4.93 -5.97
C GLN A 114 -2.68 -4.67 -6.70
N VAL A 115 -2.71 -4.81 -8.02
CA VAL A 115 -1.62 -4.40 -8.91
C VAL A 115 -1.93 -2.99 -9.40
N THR A 116 -1.09 -2.04 -9.05
CA THR A 116 -1.27 -0.62 -9.36
C THR A 116 -0.11 -0.13 -10.22
N TYR A 117 -0.44 0.42 -11.38
CA TYR A 117 0.50 1.12 -12.24
C TYR A 117 0.38 2.62 -11.97
N VAL A 118 1.48 3.26 -11.57
CA VAL A 118 1.57 4.70 -11.34
C VAL A 118 2.49 5.28 -12.41
N ASN A 119 1.91 6.01 -13.36
CA ASN A 119 2.66 6.63 -14.44
C ASN A 119 3.44 7.84 -13.89
N LEU A 120 4.75 7.85 -14.09
CA LEU A 120 5.59 9.00 -13.77
C LEU A 120 5.43 10.06 -14.88
N PRO A 121 5.17 11.33 -14.56
CA PRO A 121 5.18 12.40 -15.56
C PRO A 121 6.49 12.45 -16.37
N GLU A 122 6.44 12.89 -17.62
CA GLU A 122 7.65 13.11 -18.46
C GLU A 122 8.59 14.16 -17.88
N ALA A 123 8.11 15.05 -17.00
CA ALA A 123 8.94 16.03 -16.29
C ALA A 123 9.23 15.64 -14.84
N THR A 124 9.24 14.33 -14.53
CA THR A 124 9.53 13.84 -13.17
C THR A 124 10.98 14.16 -12.80
N PRO A 125 11.25 14.98 -11.77
CA PRO A 125 12.61 15.28 -11.39
C PRO A 125 13.38 14.03 -10.99
N ALA A 126 14.66 13.98 -11.36
CA ALA A 126 15.57 12.95 -10.87
C ALA A 126 15.66 12.99 -9.34
N GLY A 127 15.80 11.83 -8.71
CA GLY A 127 15.90 11.72 -7.26
C GLY A 127 15.22 10.49 -6.68
N ASN A 128 15.14 10.45 -5.36
CA ASN A 128 14.51 9.34 -4.64
C ASN A 128 13.04 9.62 -4.39
N TYR A 129 12.23 8.58 -4.55
CA TYR A 129 10.80 8.63 -4.37
C TYR A 129 10.36 7.60 -3.33
N LEU A 130 9.48 8.07 -2.45
CA LEU A 130 8.75 7.29 -1.48
C LEU A 130 7.43 6.80 -2.08
N VAL A 131 7.01 5.63 -1.64
CA VAL A 131 5.72 5.04 -2.00
C VAL A 131 4.85 4.95 -0.75
N SER A 132 3.61 5.41 -0.86
CA SER A 132 2.61 5.21 0.19
C SER A 132 1.30 4.69 -0.36
N THR A 133 0.57 3.94 0.45
CA THR A 133 -0.72 3.36 0.08
C THR A 133 -1.74 3.52 1.20
N GLY A 134 -3.01 3.45 0.83
CA GLY A 134 -4.11 3.38 1.77
C GLY A 134 -5.43 3.26 1.04
N ALA A 135 -6.52 3.51 1.76
CA ALA A 135 -7.86 3.38 1.23
C ALA A 135 -8.70 4.61 1.58
N TYR A 136 -9.72 4.86 0.76
CA TYR A 136 -10.71 5.89 1.01
C TYR A 136 -12.07 5.51 0.43
N ARG A 137 -13.10 6.19 0.89
CA ARG A 137 -14.45 6.12 0.36
C ARG A 137 -14.67 7.17 -0.73
N GLN A 138 -15.05 6.77 -1.94
CA GLN A 138 -15.11 7.69 -3.07
C GLN A 138 -16.21 8.76 -2.93
N GLY A 139 -17.36 8.41 -2.32
CA GLY A 139 -18.53 9.28 -2.22
C GLY A 139 -18.30 10.54 -1.40
N ASP A 140 -17.56 10.45 -0.30
CA ASP A 140 -17.27 11.59 0.59
C ASP A 140 -15.77 11.88 0.77
N LYS A 141 -14.91 11.14 0.07
CA LYS A 141 -13.45 11.25 0.12
C LYS A 141 -12.84 10.96 1.50
N GLN A 142 -13.58 10.32 2.40
CA GLN A 142 -13.08 9.96 3.72
C GLN A 142 -12.01 8.88 3.58
N ARG A 143 -10.78 9.17 4.05
CA ARG A 143 -9.71 8.17 4.13
C ARG A 143 -9.98 7.22 5.30
N LEU A 144 -9.73 5.94 5.09
CA LEU A 144 -9.85 4.92 6.12
C LEU A 144 -8.70 5.09 7.12
N ALA A 145 -9.02 5.05 8.42
CA ALA A 145 -8.04 5.14 9.49
C ALA A 145 -7.25 3.83 9.60
N ILE A 146 -5.94 3.94 9.83
CA ILE A 146 -5.10 2.85 10.28
C ILE A 146 -5.33 2.66 11.77
N LEU A 147 -5.59 1.44 12.21
CA LEU A 147 -5.92 1.11 13.59
C LEU A 147 -4.75 0.35 14.24
N ILE A 148 -4.20 0.90 15.32
CA ILE A 148 -3.18 0.25 16.16
C ILE A 148 -3.73 0.19 17.58
N ASP A 149 -3.84 -1.03 18.13
CA ASP A 149 -4.47 -1.28 19.43
C ASP A 149 -5.89 -0.68 19.55
N GLY A 150 -6.61 -0.59 18.43
CA GLY A 150 -7.95 0.00 18.33
C GLY A 150 -7.98 1.52 18.15
N GLU A 151 -6.84 2.18 18.21
CA GLU A 151 -6.73 3.64 18.08
C GLU A 151 -6.33 4.06 16.66
N ALA A 152 -6.88 5.19 16.19
CA ALA A 152 -6.59 5.73 14.87
C ALA A 152 -5.18 6.36 14.81
N ARG A 153 -4.35 5.87 13.87
CA ARG A 153 -2.93 6.24 13.70
C ARG A 153 -2.60 6.70 12.28
N GLY A 154 -3.42 7.61 11.74
CA GLY A 154 -3.26 8.13 10.39
C GLY A 154 -4.04 7.32 9.36
N THR A 155 -3.78 7.54 8.07
CA THR A 155 -4.63 7.02 6.98
C THR A 155 -3.85 6.46 5.79
N ARG A 156 -2.52 6.40 5.89
CA ARG A 156 -1.63 5.86 4.86
C ARG A 156 -0.42 5.18 5.47
N LEU A 157 0.02 4.11 4.80
CA LEU A 157 1.21 3.35 5.12
C LEU A 157 2.29 3.68 4.09
N PHE A 158 3.50 3.98 4.56
CA PHE A 158 4.68 4.05 3.70
C PHE A 158 5.25 2.65 3.50
N LEU A 159 5.55 2.31 2.25
CA LEU A 159 6.12 1.05 1.83
C LEU A 159 7.64 1.23 1.78
N SER A 160 8.33 0.99 2.90
CA SER A 160 9.73 1.34 3.08
C SER A 160 10.65 0.70 2.03
N ASP A 161 10.38 -0.56 1.68
CA ASP A 161 11.18 -1.35 0.76
C ASP A 161 10.71 -1.20 -0.70
N SER A 162 9.82 -0.25 -1.00
CA SER A 162 9.39 0.12 -2.36
C SER A 162 9.87 1.51 -2.78
N ALA A 163 10.69 2.17 -1.97
CA ALA A 163 11.33 3.41 -2.39
C ALA A 163 12.24 3.15 -3.61
N PHE A 164 12.25 4.07 -4.57
CA PHE A 164 13.00 3.89 -5.82
C PHE A 164 13.64 5.22 -6.25
N THR A 165 14.51 5.14 -7.26
CA THR A 165 15.21 6.30 -7.83
C THR A 165 14.75 6.55 -9.26
N VAL A 166 14.53 7.82 -9.61
CA VAL A 166 14.37 8.29 -10.99
C VAL A 166 15.70 8.87 -11.47
N GLY A 167 16.15 8.45 -12.64
CA GLY A 167 17.38 8.92 -13.28
C GLY A 167 17.26 10.35 -13.79
N ALA A 168 18.41 11.00 -14.02
CA ALA A 168 18.42 12.22 -14.81
C ALA A 168 18.10 11.85 -16.26
N GLY A 169 17.15 12.55 -16.89
CA GLY A 169 16.92 12.40 -18.32
C GLY A 169 18.21 12.71 -19.08
N ASP A 170 18.64 11.79 -19.93
CA ASP A 170 19.72 12.02 -20.89
C ASP A 170 19.18 12.98 -21.96
N GLY A 171 19.27 14.28 -21.68
CA GLY A 171 18.93 15.36 -22.62
C GLY A 171 19.86 15.45 -23.82
#